data_AF-A0A536VPV1-F1
#
_entry.id   AF-A0A536VPV1-F1
#
_cell.length_a   1.000
_cell.length_b   1.000
_cell.length_c   1.000
_cell.angle_alpha   90.00
_cell.angle_beta   90.00
_cell.angle_gamma   90.00
#
_symmetry.space_group_name_H-M   'P 1'
#
loop_
_entity.id
_entity.type
_entity.pdbx_description
1 polymer ?
#
loop_
_entity_poly.entity_id
_entity_poly.type
_entity_poly.pdbx_seq_one_letter_code
_entity_poly.pdbx_strand_id
1 'polypeptide(L)'
;MQPKDFFCDGTLKDEVAAVPVNDAGDSFKAARLKAFYIMGSGPAPGFSAESLKTISAPFVVDTAKFDEVLDPAMNSSALARQIPGAKEVLRPVGHFAYVPECRWLIGRALASQICSDPAGVDRAQVHVQVARDVIEFFDKNLPAGE
;
A
#
# COMPACT_ATOMS: atom_id res chain seq x y z
N MET A 1 2.89 9.34 19.85
CA MET A 1 2.07 9.37 18.62
C MET A 1 2.66 10.39 17.69
N GLN A 2 3.06 9.99 16.48
CA GLN A 2 3.60 10.91 15.49
C GLN A 2 2.43 11.58 14.74
N PRO A 3 2.53 12.87 14.38
CA PRO A 3 1.44 13.65 13.78
C PRO A 3 1.02 13.22 12.35
N LYS A 4 1.49 12.08 11.85
CA LYS A 4 1.22 11.59 10.49
C LYS A 4 0.15 10.49 10.41
N ASP A 5 -0.40 10.03 11.53
CA ASP A 5 -1.42 8.97 11.53
C ASP A 5 -2.85 9.55 11.42
N PHE A 6 -3.07 10.46 10.47
CA PHE A 6 -4.40 11.08 10.23
C PHE A 6 -5.51 10.04 10.11
N PHE A 7 -5.19 8.87 9.54
CA PHE A 7 -6.14 7.77 9.39
C PHE A 7 -6.58 7.22 10.76
N CYS A 8 -5.65 6.93 11.68
CA CYS A 8 -6.00 6.47 13.03
C CYS A 8 -6.78 7.54 13.82
N ASP A 9 -6.37 8.80 13.74
CA ASP A 9 -7.07 9.91 14.41
C ASP A 9 -8.46 10.18 13.83
N GLY A 10 -8.66 9.88 12.55
CA GLY A 10 -9.97 9.93 11.88
C GLY A 10 -10.89 8.80 12.35
N THR A 11 -10.40 7.56 12.33
CA THR A 11 -11.20 6.38 12.72
C THR A 11 -11.57 6.38 14.20
N LEU A 12 -10.76 6.98 15.08
CA LEU A 12 -11.09 7.14 16.50
C LEU A 12 -12.27 8.09 16.75
N LYS A 13 -12.67 8.90 15.76
CA LYS A 13 -13.86 9.77 15.85
C LYS A 13 -15.15 9.03 15.49
N ASP A 14 -15.05 7.87 14.86
CA ASP A 14 -16.19 7.02 14.54
C ASP A 14 -16.64 6.24 15.78
N GLU A 15 -17.91 5.84 15.83
CA GLU A 15 -18.44 5.01 16.91
C GLU A 15 -17.94 3.57 16.77
N VAL A 16 -16.71 3.33 17.20
CA VAL A 16 -16.01 2.04 17.05
C VAL A 16 -16.76 0.89 17.76
N ALA A 17 -17.56 1.19 18.78
CA ALA A 17 -18.33 0.20 19.55
C ALA A 17 -19.43 -0.50 18.73
N ALA A 18 -19.92 0.13 17.66
CA ALA A 18 -20.95 -0.46 16.79
C ALA A 18 -20.36 -1.22 15.59
N VAL A 19 -19.04 -1.18 15.38
CA VAL A 19 -18.38 -1.88 14.29
C VAL A 19 -18.34 -3.38 14.62
N PRO A 20 -18.98 -4.25 13.83
CA PRO A 20 -18.88 -5.69 14.04
C PRO A 20 -17.45 -6.13 13.73
N VAL A 21 -16.71 -6.55 14.76
CA VAL A 21 -15.31 -7.01 14.67
C VAL A 21 -15.14 -8.46 15.13
N ASN A 22 -16.24 -9.20 15.24
CA ASN A 22 -16.24 -10.57 15.74
C ASN A 22 -15.45 -11.53 14.84
N ASP A 23 -15.35 -11.21 13.55
CA ASP A 23 -14.60 -11.95 12.53
C ASP A 23 -13.19 -11.37 12.29
N ALA A 24 -12.77 -10.31 13.00
CA ALA A 24 -11.48 -9.66 12.74
C ALA A 24 -10.26 -10.58 12.93
N GLY A 25 -10.42 -11.67 13.68
CA GLY A 25 -9.41 -12.71 13.86
C GLY A 25 -9.44 -13.85 12.83
N ASP A 26 -10.43 -13.88 11.94
CA ASP A 26 -10.53 -14.90 10.91
C ASP A 26 -9.39 -14.75 9.88
N SER A 27 -9.04 -15.85 9.22
CA SER A 27 -7.88 -15.84 8.34
C SER A 27 -8.06 -15.00 7.06
N PHE A 28 -9.30 -14.88 6.56
CA PHE A 28 -9.66 -14.29 5.24
C PHE A 28 -8.85 -14.79 4.03
N LYS A 29 -8.01 -15.82 4.20
CA LYS A 29 -7.14 -16.37 3.17
C LYS A 29 -7.97 -17.06 2.11
N ALA A 30 -7.82 -16.61 0.86
CA ALA A 30 -8.43 -17.25 -0.30
C ALA A 30 -7.38 -18.04 -1.09
N ALA A 31 -7.55 -19.37 -1.17
CA ALA A 31 -6.59 -20.26 -1.84
C ALA A 31 -6.35 -19.93 -3.33
N ARG A 32 -7.27 -19.20 -3.97
CA ARG A 32 -7.15 -18.73 -5.36
C ARG A 32 -6.15 -17.58 -5.54
N LEU A 33 -5.84 -16.82 -4.47
CA LEU A 33 -4.88 -15.72 -4.52
C LEU A 33 -3.48 -16.30 -4.28
N LYS A 34 -2.60 -16.17 -5.28
CA LYS A 34 -1.31 -16.88 -5.31
C LYS A 34 -0.10 -15.99 -5.08
N ALA A 35 -0.20 -14.69 -5.35
CA ALA A 35 0.86 -13.71 -5.18
C ALA A 35 0.26 -12.32 -4.96
N PHE A 36 0.99 -11.42 -4.29
CA PHE A 36 0.51 -10.10 -3.92
C PHE A 36 1.56 -9.03 -4.20
N TYR A 37 1.12 -7.93 -4.82
CA TYR A 37 1.92 -6.71 -5.00
C TYR A 37 1.08 -5.56 -4.47
N ILE A 38 1.51 -4.94 -3.38
CA ILE A 38 0.79 -3.82 -2.74
C ILE A 38 1.64 -2.55 -2.86
N MET A 39 1.00 -1.38 -2.92
CA MET A 39 1.64 -0.09 -3.17
C MET A 39 1.18 0.91 -2.12
N GLY A 40 2.11 1.65 -1.49
CA GLY A 40 1.81 2.71 -0.51
C GLY A 40 0.80 2.29 0.57
N SER A 41 0.86 1.04 1.03
CA SER A 41 -0.21 0.41 1.78
C SER A 41 -0.10 0.58 3.31
N GLY A 42 -1.27 0.70 3.95
CA GLY A 42 -1.51 0.72 5.39
C GLY A 42 -3.02 0.61 5.68
N PRO A 43 -3.46 0.66 6.94
CA PRO A 43 -2.64 0.79 8.14
C PRO A 43 -2.05 -0.56 8.59
N ALA A 44 -0.73 -0.66 8.70
CA ALA A 44 -0.10 -1.88 9.23
C ALA A 44 -0.42 -2.17 10.71
N PRO A 45 -0.63 -1.16 11.59
CA PRO A 45 -1.02 -1.39 12.99
C PRO A 45 -2.36 -2.12 13.17
N GLY A 46 -3.17 -2.22 12.12
CA GLY A 46 -4.42 -2.99 12.15
C GLY A 46 -4.21 -4.51 12.12
N PHE A 47 -2.99 -5.00 11.87
CA PHE A 47 -2.68 -6.42 11.78
C PHE A 47 -1.81 -6.88 12.94
N SER A 48 -2.11 -8.05 13.50
CA SER A 48 -1.20 -8.71 14.44
C SER A 48 0.02 -9.28 13.73
N ALA A 49 1.17 -9.27 14.40
CA ALA A 49 2.40 -9.87 13.86
C ALA A 49 2.22 -11.38 13.59
N GLU A 50 1.43 -12.07 14.42
CA GLU A 50 1.11 -13.49 14.28
C GLU A 50 0.36 -13.75 12.98
N SER A 51 -0.64 -12.93 12.64
CA SER A 51 -1.41 -13.09 11.40
C SER A 51 -0.55 -12.84 10.16
N LEU A 52 0.27 -11.79 10.16
CA LEU A 52 1.17 -11.47 9.04
C LEU A 52 2.19 -12.59 8.77
N LYS A 53 2.66 -13.26 9.83
CA LYS A 53 3.57 -14.43 9.72
C LYS A 53 2.92 -15.65 9.06
N THR A 54 1.59 -15.72 8.98
CA THR A 54 0.89 -16.83 8.28
C THR A 54 0.86 -16.67 6.75
N ILE A 55 1.24 -15.49 6.24
CA ILE A 55 1.29 -15.22 4.80
C ILE A 55 2.52 -15.92 4.22
N SER A 56 2.26 -16.91 3.37
CA SER A 56 3.30 -17.72 2.71
C SER A 56 3.36 -17.53 1.19
N ALA A 57 2.44 -16.75 0.62
CA ALA A 57 2.44 -16.42 -0.80
C ALA A 57 3.57 -15.41 -1.11
N PRO A 58 4.17 -15.45 -2.32
CA PRO A 58 5.06 -14.40 -2.79
C PRO A 58 4.43 -13.02 -2.61
N PHE A 59 5.21 -12.09 -2.07
CA PHE A 59 4.70 -10.79 -1.66
C PHE A 59 5.71 -9.68 -1.98
N VAL A 60 5.23 -8.61 -2.63
CA VAL A 60 5.98 -7.36 -2.82
C VAL A 60 5.23 -6.22 -2.15
N VAL A 61 5.99 -5.36 -1.47
CA VAL A 61 5.51 -4.09 -0.94
C VAL A 61 6.29 -2.97 -1.61
N ASP A 62 5.64 -2.22 -2.51
CA ASP A 62 6.17 -1.00 -3.11
C ASP A 62 5.85 0.18 -2.17
N THR A 63 6.86 0.60 -1.43
CA THR A 63 6.79 1.64 -0.41
C THR A 63 7.08 3.01 -1.03
N ALA A 64 6.13 3.94 -0.89
CA ALA A 64 6.37 5.37 -1.14
C ALA A 64 7.29 5.93 -0.04
N LYS A 65 8.53 6.26 -0.39
CA LYS A 65 9.53 6.79 0.56
C LYS A 65 9.14 8.17 1.10
N PHE A 66 8.50 8.99 0.28
CA PHE A 66 8.10 10.36 0.63
C PHE A 66 6.61 10.46 0.92
N ASP A 67 6.00 9.36 1.34
CA ASP A 67 4.58 9.30 1.67
C ASP A 67 4.20 10.38 2.69
N GLU A 68 3.30 11.25 2.25
CA GLU A 68 2.77 12.39 2.96
C GLU A 68 1.49 12.05 3.75
N VAL A 69 0.93 10.86 3.55
CA VAL A 69 -0.33 10.38 4.17
C VAL A 69 -0.05 9.34 5.25
N LEU A 70 0.81 8.37 4.98
CA LEU A 70 1.17 7.27 5.85
C LEU A 70 2.66 7.34 6.19
N ASP A 71 3.01 7.24 7.47
CA ASP A 71 4.43 7.04 7.82
C ASP A 71 4.88 5.67 7.28
N PRO A 72 5.84 5.60 6.32
CA PRO A 72 6.28 4.34 5.73
C PRO A 72 6.82 3.37 6.77
N ALA A 73 7.51 3.88 7.80
CA ALA A 73 8.13 3.06 8.82
C ALA A 73 7.10 2.32 9.68
N MET A 74 5.93 2.93 9.88
CA MET A 74 4.79 2.38 10.62
C MET A 74 3.83 1.57 9.73
N ASN A 75 3.91 1.73 8.41
CA ASN A 75 2.97 1.15 7.45
C ASN A 75 3.65 0.20 6.46
N SER A 76 3.87 0.61 5.21
CA SER A 76 4.36 -0.28 4.14
C SER A 76 5.67 -0.99 4.51
N SER A 77 6.67 -0.27 5.03
CA SER A 77 7.93 -0.90 5.46
C SER A 77 7.71 -1.82 6.67
N ALA A 78 6.74 -1.54 7.54
CA ALA A 78 6.39 -2.45 8.63
C ALA A 78 5.76 -3.75 8.12
N LEU A 79 4.91 -3.69 7.09
CA LEU A 79 4.35 -4.88 6.43
C LEU A 79 5.46 -5.70 5.78
N ALA A 80 6.33 -5.07 5.01
CA ALA A 80 7.46 -5.74 4.36
C ALA A 80 8.37 -6.47 5.35
N ARG A 81 8.62 -5.89 6.53
CA ARG A 81 9.44 -6.53 7.58
C ARG A 81 8.74 -7.68 8.29
N GLN A 82 7.42 -7.64 8.42
CA GLN A 82 6.65 -8.60 9.22
C GLN A 82 6.15 -9.80 8.40
N ILE A 83 5.95 -9.64 7.10
CA ILE A 83 5.53 -10.70 6.19
C ILE A 83 6.76 -11.54 5.79
N PRO A 84 6.79 -12.85 6.08
CA PRO A 84 7.93 -13.70 5.76
C PRO A 84 8.22 -13.72 4.25
N GLY A 85 9.47 -13.41 3.89
CA GLY A 85 9.91 -13.45 2.49
C GLY A 85 9.37 -12.32 1.61
N ALA A 86 8.67 -11.32 2.17
CA ALA A 86 8.24 -10.16 1.41
C ALA A 86 9.45 -9.36 0.90
N LYS A 87 9.36 -8.88 -0.34
CA LYS A 87 10.35 -7.95 -0.92
C LYS A 87 9.83 -6.53 -0.80
N GLU A 88 10.62 -5.65 -0.20
CA GLU A 88 10.37 -4.21 -0.24
C GLU A 88 10.98 -3.58 -1.49
N VAL A 89 10.20 -2.74 -2.17
CA VAL A 89 10.68 -1.80 -3.19
C VAL A 89 10.50 -0.39 -2.62
N LEU A 90 11.60 0.30 -2.31
CA LEU A 90 11.52 1.65 -1.76
C LEU A 90 11.62 2.67 -2.90
N ARG A 91 10.50 3.35 -3.20
CA ARG A 91 10.39 4.26 -4.34
C ARG A 91 10.37 5.72 -3.86
N PRO A 92 11.17 6.63 -4.46
CA PRO A 92 11.26 8.04 -4.04
C PRO A 92 10.04 8.87 -4.51
N VAL A 93 8.83 8.47 -4.11
CA VAL A 93 7.55 9.06 -4.52
C VAL A 93 6.67 9.36 -3.30
N GLY A 94 5.63 10.16 -3.52
CA GLY A 94 4.56 10.40 -2.54
C GLY A 94 3.43 9.36 -2.66
N HIS A 95 2.48 9.40 -1.73
CA HIS A 95 1.38 8.44 -1.60
C HIS A 95 0.55 8.34 -2.89
N PHE A 96 0.21 9.49 -3.46
CA PHE A 96 -0.69 9.58 -4.60
C PHE A 96 0.01 9.38 -5.96
N ALA A 97 1.30 9.07 -5.98
CA ALA A 97 2.03 8.80 -7.23
C ALA A 97 1.62 7.48 -7.90
N TYR A 98 0.85 6.62 -7.22
CA TYR A 98 0.31 5.38 -7.77
C TYR A 98 -1.11 5.52 -8.35
N VAL A 99 -1.80 6.65 -8.11
CA VAL A 99 -3.15 6.87 -8.63
C VAL A 99 -3.12 7.50 -10.03
N PRO A 100 -4.20 7.39 -10.83
CA PRO A 100 -4.21 7.92 -12.19
C PRO A 100 -3.74 9.38 -12.28
N GLU A 101 -3.11 9.72 -13.41
CA GLU A 101 -2.67 11.08 -13.69
C GLU A 101 -3.85 12.06 -13.70
N CYS A 102 -3.68 13.22 -13.04
CA CYS A 102 -4.67 14.29 -13.11
C CYS A 102 -4.55 15.05 -14.45
N ARG A 103 -5.35 14.65 -15.44
CA ARG A 103 -5.30 15.15 -16.83
C ARG A 103 -5.91 16.54 -17.06
N TRP A 104 -6.48 17.18 -16.02
CA TRP A 104 -7.14 18.49 -16.12
C TRP A 104 -6.62 19.46 -15.05
N LEU A 105 -6.36 20.70 -15.45
CA LEU A 105 -5.91 21.78 -14.54
C LEU A 105 -6.89 22.01 -13.38
N ILE A 106 -8.19 21.82 -13.62
CA ILE A 106 -9.23 21.89 -12.58
C ILE A 106 -9.03 20.84 -11.48
N GLY A 107 -8.56 19.64 -11.83
CA GLY A 107 -8.23 18.60 -10.86
C GLY A 107 -7.06 19.00 -9.97
N ARG A 108 -6.03 19.65 -10.53
CA ARG A 108 -4.89 20.17 -9.75
C ARG A 108 -5.31 21.31 -8.81
N ALA A 109 -6.27 22.13 -9.20
CA ALA A 109 -6.79 23.22 -8.38
C ALA A 109 -7.72 22.74 -7.25
N LEU A 110 -8.57 21.75 -7.52
CA LEU A 110 -9.58 21.26 -6.57
C LEU A 110 -9.09 20.09 -5.69
N ALA A 111 -8.10 19.32 -6.16
CA ALA A 111 -7.57 18.15 -5.49
C ALA A 111 -6.02 18.18 -5.46
N SER A 112 -5.45 19.33 -5.09
CA SER A 112 -4.01 19.54 -5.06
C SER A 112 -3.26 18.49 -4.23
N GLN A 113 -3.88 17.97 -3.16
CA GLN A 113 -3.29 16.91 -2.33
C GLN A 113 -3.07 15.59 -3.08
N ILE A 114 -3.95 15.25 -4.03
CA ILE A 114 -3.87 14.01 -4.82
C ILE A 114 -3.09 14.23 -6.13
N CYS A 115 -3.20 15.44 -6.68
CA CYS A 115 -2.72 15.78 -8.01
C CYS A 115 -1.33 16.44 -8.03
N SER A 116 -0.69 16.62 -6.87
CA SER A 116 0.68 17.11 -6.77
C SER A 116 1.59 15.98 -6.34
N ASP A 117 2.73 15.85 -7.01
CA ASP A 117 3.77 14.90 -6.65
C ASP A 117 4.98 15.64 -6.05
N PRO A 118 5.83 14.96 -5.26
CA PRO A 118 7.08 15.55 -4.78
C PRO A 118 7.95 16.10 -5.92
N ALA A 119 8.77 17.11 -5.62
CA ALA A 119 9.63 17.74 -6.62
C ALA A 119 10.53 16.71 -7.33
N GLY A 120 10.51 16.72 -8.66
CA GLY A 120 11.29 15.79 -9.50
C GLY A 120 10.62 14.44 -9.75
N VAL A 121 9.44 14.17 -9.18
CA VAL A 121 8.66 12.97 -9.50
C VAL A 121 7.87 13.18 -10.78
N ASP A 122 8.11 12.33 -11.77
CA ASP A 122 7.28 12.19 -12.97
C ASP A 122 6.35 10.98 -12.78
N ARG A 123 5.07 11.25 -12.49
CA ARG A 123 4.06 10.22 -12.25
C ARG A 123 3.89 9.26 -13.43
N ALA A 124 3.96 9.75 -14.67
CA ALA A 124 3.82 8.89 -15.84
C ALA A 124 4.98 7.89 -15.92
N GLN A 125 6.20 8.34 -15.63
CA GLN A 125 7.36 7.43 -15.54
C GLN A 125 7.26 6.46 -14.36
N VAL A 126 6.75 6.90 -13.22
CA VAL A 126 6.48 6.02 -12.07
C VAL A 126 5.51 4.90 -12.48
N HIS A 127 4.41 5.22 -13.17
CA HIS A 127 3.46 4.21 -13.66
C HIS A 127 4.10 3.21 -14.61
N VAL A 128 4.96 3.64 -15.52
CA VAL A 128 5.70 2.73 -16.42
C VAL A 128 6.62 1.78 -15.64
N GLN A 129 7.33 2.30 -14.64
CA GLN A 129 8.22 1.49 -13.80
C GLN A 129 7.43 0.48 -12.96
N VAL A 130 6.36 0.94 -12.29
CA VAL A 130 5.48 0.07 -11.49
C VAL A 130 4.86 -1.01 -12.37
N ALA A 131 4.32 -0.67 -13.54
CA ALA A 131 3.74 -1.65 -14.45
C ALA A 131 4.74 -2.73 -14.85
N ARG A 132 5.98 -2.35 -15.20
CA ARG A 132 7.05 -3.31 -15.50
C ARG A 132 7.35 -4.22 -14.31
N ASP A 133 7.55 -3.64 -13.13
CA ASP A 133 7.93 -4.39 -11.93
C ASP A 133 6.79 -5.35 -11.49
N VAL A 134 5.53 -4.94 -11.67
CA VAL A 134 4.33 -5.73 -11.42
C VAL A 134 4.23 -6.91 -12.40
N ILE A 135 4.41 -6.66 -13.70
CA ILE A 135 4.41 -7.70 -14.74
C ILE A 135 5.51 -8.73 -14.44
N GLU A 136 6.74 -8.29 -14.23
CA GLU A 136 7.87 -9.18 -13.92
C GLU A 136 7.60 -10.03 -12.67
N PHE A 137 7.01 -9.43 -11.63
CA PHE A 137 6.66 -10.16 -10.42
C PHE A 137 5.60 -11.22 -10.67
N PHE A 138 4.52 -10.89 -11.37
CA PHE A 138 3.44 -11.84 -11.59
C PHE A 138 3.80 -12.92 -12.61
N ASP A 139 4.55 -12.60 -13.67
CA ASP A 139 5.08 -13.59 -14.64
C ASP A 139 5.94 -14.65 -13.95
N LYS A 140 6.69 -14.26 -12.91
CA LYS A 140 7.53 -15.17 -12.13
C LYS A 140 6.75 -16.06 -11.16
N ASN A 141 5.62 -15.57 -10.63
CA ASN A 141 4.94 -16.18 -9.47
C ASN A 141 3.57 -16.77 -9.79
N LEU A 142 3.04 -16.54 -10.99
CA LEU A 142 1.81 -17.16 -11.47
C LEU A 142 2.13 -18.20 -12.55
N PRO A 143 1.36 -19.29 -12.64
CA PRO A 143 1.47 -20.22 -13.74
C PRO A 143 1.12 -19.49 -15.06
N ALA A 144 1.81 -19.85 -16.15
CA ALA A 144 1.38 -19.46 -17.49
C ALA A 144 -0.06 -19.94 -17.70
N GLY A 145 -0.93 -19.07 -18.22
CA GLY A 145 -2.33 -19.41 -18.46
C GLY A 145 -2.46 -20.64 -19.35
N GLU A 146 -3.34 -21.55 -18.96
CA GLU A 146 -3.82 -22.67 -19.79
C GLU A 146 -4.82 -22.16 -20.84
#